data_AF-A0A7V9HCC7-F1
#
_entry.id   AF-A0A7V9HCC7-F1
#
_cell.length_a   1.000
_cell.length_b   1.000
_cell.length_c   1.000
_cell.angle_alpha   90.00
_cell.angle_beta   90.00
_cell.angle_gamma   90.00
#
_symmetry.space_group_name_H-M   'P 1'
#
loop_
_entity.id
_entity.type
_entity.pdbx_description
1 polymer ?
#
loop_
_entity_poly.entity_id
_entity_poly.type
_entity_poly.pdbx_seq_one_letter_code
_entity_poly.pdbx_strand_id
1 'polypeptide(L)'
;MTVSSHPTHPSVVIRAARGSDASALARLAELDSAPALAGPALVAEVEGRIVAALETGSGARIADPFVRTSSLLDLLELRARPAREPRHRVAWAHPRARVA
;
A
#
# COMPACT_ATOMS: atom_id res chain seq x y z
N MET A 1 -22.05 -35.00 10.44
CA MET A 1 -21.42 -34.18 9.37
C MET A 1 -20.46 -33.20 10.06
N THR A 2 -19.16 -33.42 9.94
CA THR A 2 -18.14 -32.56 10.57
C THR A 2 -17.92 -31.35 9.68
N VAL A 3 -18.35 -30.17 10.13
CA VAL A 3 -17.96 -28.90 9.52
C VAL A 3 -16.47 -28.70 9.76
N SER A 4 -15.67 -28.85 8.71
CA SER A 4 -14.26 -28.46 8.75
C SER A 4 -14.20 -26.94 8.74
N SER A 5 -14.02 -26.33 9.92
CA SER A 5 -13.78 -24.89 10.02
C SER A 5 -12.34 -24.63 9.60
N HIS A 6 -12.12 -24.28 8.34
CA HIS A 6 -10.89 -23.63 7.92
C HIS A 6 -10.81 -22.27 8.64
N PRO A 7 -9.77 -21.97 9.44
CA PRO A 7 -9.59 -20.64 9.99
C PRO A 7 -9.42 -19.66 8.82
N THR A 8 -10.48 -18.92 8.51
CA THR A 8 -10.45 -17.90 7.47
C THR A 8 -9.65 -16.74 8.02
N HIS A 9 -8.38 -16.64 7.62
CA HIS A 9 -7.58 -15.48 7.94
C HIS A 9 -8.23 -14.23 7.31
N PRO A 10 -8.32 -13.11 8.04
CA PRO A 10 -8.89 -11.90 7.50
C PRO A 10 -8.09 -11.46 6.27
N SER A 11 -8.80 -11.07 5.22
CA SER A 11 -8.19 -10.62 3.97
C SER A 11 -7.55 -9.26 4.16
N VAL A 12 -6.32 -9.10 3.65
CA VAL A 12 -5.56 -7.84 3.70
C VAL A 12 -5.36 -7.33 2.28
N VAL A 13 -5.72 -6.08 2.03
CA VAL A 13 -5.50 -5.41 0.74
C VAL A 13 -4.58 -4.20 0.95
N ILE A 14 -3.50 -4.13 0.19
CA ILE A 14 -2.62 -2.95 0.13
C ILE A 14 -2.85 -2.24 -1.19
N ARG A 15 -3.25 -0.96 -1.15
CA ARG A 15 -3.54 -0.17 -2.35
C ARG A 15 -3.18 1.30 -2.18
N ALA A 16 -3.10 2.03 -3.29
CA ALA A 16 -3.04 3.49 -3.25
C ALA A 16 -4.35 4.07 -2.71
N ALA A 17 -4.23 5.12 -1.91
CA ALA A 17 -5.34 5.94 -1.46
C ALA A 17 -5.99 6.64 -2.66
N ARG A 18 -7.31 6.82 -2.59
CA ARG A 18 -8.15 7.50 -3.56
C ARG A 18 -8.87 8.67 -2.88
N GLY A 19 -9.39 9.61 -3.65
CA GLY A 19 -10.11 10.76 -3.09
C GLY A 19 -11.31 10.38 -2.19
N SER A 20 -11.95 9.24 -2.47
CA SER A 20 -13.04 8.69 -1.65
C SER A 20 -12.60 8.26 -0.24
N ASP A 21 -11.31 8.06 0.00
CA ASP A 21 -10.78 7.59 1.27
C ASP A 21 -10.54 8.73 2.28
N ALA A 22 -10.69 10.00 1.85
CA ALA A 22 -10.31 11.17 2.65
C ALA A 22 -10.96 11.19 4.04
N SER A 23 -12.26 10.93 4.14
CA SER A 23 -12.97 10.91 5.43
C SER A 23 -12.51 9.76 6.33
N ALA A 24 -12.18 8.60 5.74
CA ALA A 24 -11.67 7.46 6.50
C ALA A 24 -10.25 7.73 7.03
N LEU A 25 -9.40 8.35 6.23
CA LEU A 25 -8.04 8.74 6.63
C LEU A 25 -8.05 9.85 7.69
N ALA A 26 -8.95 10.83 7.58
CA ALA A 26 -9.10 11.87 8.61
C ALA A 26 -9.50 11.26 9.96
N ARG A 27 -10.52 10.38 9.96
CA ARG A 27 -10.94 9.66 11.16
C ARG A 27 -9.82 8.80 11.74
N LEU A 28 -9.05 8.12 10.89
CA LEU A 28 -7.96 7.27 11.33
C LEU A 28 -6.84 8.11 11.99
N ALA A 29 -6.52 9.29 11.44
CA ALA A 29 -5.55 10.20 12.01
C ALA A 29 -6.00 10.72 13.39
N GLU A 30 -7.28 11.08 13.52
CA GLU A 30 -7.88 11.44 14.82
C GLU A 30 -7.77 10.30 15.82
N LEU A 31 -8.05 9.06 15.40
CA LEU A 31 -7.98 7.88 16.25
C LEU A 31 -6.56 7.62 16.75
N ASP A 32 -5.56 7.80 15.89
CA ASP A 32 -4.14 7.67 16.19
C ASP A 32 -3.55 8.90 16.92
N SER A 33 -4.36 9.95 17.15
CA SER A 33 -3.88 11.24 17.65
C SER A 33 -2.70 11.81 16.85
N ALA A 34 -2.72 11.60 15.53
CA ALA A 34 -1.67 11.97 14.61
C ALA A 34 -2.16 13.04 13.61
N PRO A 35 -1.26 13.84 13.02
CA PRO A 35 -1.63 14.75 11.93
C PRO A 35 -2.19 13.99 10.71
N ALA A 36 -3.14 14.60 10.02
CA ALA A 36 -3.63 14.06 8.75
C ALA A 36 -2.51 14.00 7.69
N LEU A 37 -2.50 12.95 6.88
CA LEU A 37 -1.57 12.82 5.76
C LEU A 37 -1.90 13.87 4.68
N ALA A 38 -0.88 14.59 4.21
CA ALA A 38 -1.05 15.67 3.24
C ALA A 38 -0.73 15.25 1.80
N GLY A 39 0.02 14.15 1.62
CA GLY A 39 0.46 13.66 0.32
C GLY A 39 -0.19 12.35 -0.14
N PRO A 40 0.27 11.81 -1.30
CA PRO A 40 -0.13 10.50 -1.78
C PRO A 40 0.21 9.40 -0.78
N ALA A 41 -0.79 8.59 -0.43
CA ALA A 41 -0.65 7.53 0.57
C ALA A 41 -0.94 6.14 0.00
N LEU A 42 -0.33 5.13 0.61
CA LEU A 42 -0.78 3.76 0.56
C LEU A 42 -1.66 3.47 1.78
N VAL A 43 -2.66 2.61 1.60
CA VAL A 43 -3.58 2.18 2.66
C VAL A 43 -3.57 0.67 2.78
N ALA A 44 -3.70 0.20 4.01
CA ALA A 44 -3.95 -1.20 4.34
C ALA A 44 -5.40 -1.35 4.78
N GLU A 45 -6.11 -2.22 4.07
CA GLU A 45 -7.50 -2.57 4.35
C GLU A 45 -7.59 -3.97 4.91
N VAL A 46 -8.41 -4.13 5.94
CA VAL A 46 -8.79 -5.43 6.50
C VAL A 46 -10.31 -5.52 6.44
N GLU A 47 -10.82 -6.55 5.76
CA GLU A 47 -12.28 -6.75 5.57
C GLU A 47 -13.00 -5.47 5.08
N GLY A 48 -12.37 -4.76 4.14
CA GLY A 48 -12.90 -3.53 3.52
C GLY A 48 -12.78 -2.25 4.36
N ARG A 49 -12.17 -2.30 5.55
CA ARG A 49 -11.89 -1.11 6.38
C ARG A 49 -10.42 -0.74 6.31
N ILE A 50 -10.12 0.53 6.03
CA ILE A 50 -8.76 1.08 6.17
C ILE A 50 -8.40 1.13 7.66
N VAL A 51 -7.32 0.45 8.04
CA VAL A 51 -6.83 0.38 9.44
C VAL A 51 -5.41 0.93 9.59
N ALA A 52 -4.69 1.15 8.50
CA ALA A 52 -3.40 1.80 8.50
C ALA A 52 -3.15 2.52 7.17
N ALA A 53 -2.37 3.60 7.21
CA ALA A 53 -1.93 4.31 6.02
C ALA A 53 -0.52 4.85 6.19
N LEU A 54 0.19 4.99 5.06
CA LEU A 54 1.54 5.51 4.99
C LEU A 54 1.64 6.49 3.82
N GLU A 55 2.13 7.69 4.07
CA GLU A 55 2.43 8.66 3.02
C GLU A 55 3.73 8.27 2.30
N THR A 56 3.66 8.14 0.97
CA THR A 56 4.80 7.65 0.16
C THR A 56 5.97 8.65 0.12
N GLY A 57 5.69 9.96 0.30
CA GLY A 57 6.69 11.02 0.18
C GLY A 57 7.51 11.23 1.46
N SER A 58 6.84 11.57 2.55
CA SER A 58 7.46 11.84 3.86
C SER A 58 7.67 10.59 4.71
N GLY A 59 6.95 9.50 4.44
CA GLY A 59 6.93 8.32 5.31
C GLY A 59 6.09 8.47 6.56
N ALA A 60 5.31 9.56 6.70
CA ALA A 60 4.34 9.74 7.78
C ALA A 60 3.29 8.61 7.78
N ARG A 61 2.80 8.25 8.97
CA ARG A 61 1.93 7.08 9.16
C ARG A 61 0.81 7.43 10.11
N ILE A 62 -0.32 6.78 9.87
CA ILE A 62 -1.46 6.76 10.77
C ILE A 62 -1.98 5.33 10.85
N ALA A 63 -2.35 4.87 12.03
CA ALA A 63 -2.83 3.51 12.25
C ALA A 63 -3.96 3.47 13.30
N ASP A 64 -4.79 2.43 13.23
CA ASP A 64 -5.79 2.18 14.25
C ASP A 64 -5.09 1.61 15.50
N PRO A 65 -5.05 2.34 16.63
CA PRO A 65 -4.36 1.92 17.84
C PRO A 65 -5.09 0.82 18.61
N PHE A 66 -6.34 0.52 18.25
CA PHE A 66 -7.18 -0.49 18.90
C PHE A 66 -7.08 -1.86 18.24
N VAL A 67 -6.33 -1.98 17.15
CA VAL A 67 -6.03 -3.25 16.48
C VAL A 67 -4.53 -3.40 16.21
N ARG A 68 -4.04 -4.63 16.04
CA ARG A 68 -2.62 -4.86 15.74
C ARG A 68 -2.32 -4.51 14.29
N THR A 69 -1.64 -3.38 14.08
CA THR A 69 -1.34 -2.82 12.75
C THR A 69 0.15 -2.85 12.38
N SER A 70 1.05 -3.26 13.30
CA SER A 70 2.50 -3.24 13.07
C SER A 70 2.91 -3.94 11.77
N SER A 71 2.45 -5.18 11.56
CA SER A 71 2.77 -5.93 10.34
C SER A 71 2.16 -5.31 9.08
N LEU A 72 1.07 -4.55 9.19
CA LEU A 72 0.48 -3.82 8.07
C LEU A 72 1.32 -2.60 7.70
N LEU A 73 1.87 -1.90 8.69
CA LEU A 73 2.81 -0.80 8.47
C LEU A 73 4.10 -1.31 7.80
N ASP A 74 4.62 -2.47 8.21
CA ASP A 74 5.78 -3.09 7.56
C ASP A 74 5.50 -3.40 6.07
N LEU A 75 4.30 -3.91 5.75
CA LEU A 75 3.88 -4.16 4.38
C LEU A 75 3.73 -2.88 3.56
N LEU A 76 3.17 -1.82 4.17
CA LEU A 76 3.03 -0.51 3.54
C LEU A 76 4.41 0.09 3.22
N GLU A 77 5.35 0.03 4.15
CA GLU A 77 6.72 0.45 3.93
C GLU A 77 7.38 -0.31 2.79
N LEU A 78 7.28 -1.65 2.80
CA LEU A 78 7.86 -2.48 1.75
C LEU A 78 7.29 -2.10 0.38
N ARG A 79 5.99 -1.82 0.31
CA ARG A 79 5.29 -1.48 -0.93
C ARG A 79 5.53 -0.05 -1.41
N ALA A 80 5.81 0.87 -0.49
CA ALA A 80 6.14 2.27 -0.77
C ALA A 80 7.55 2.42 -1.36
N ARG A 81 8.42 1.42 -1.18
CA ARG A 81 9.73 1.43 -1.82
C ARG A 81 9.56 1.50 -3.35
N PRO A 82 10.29 2.40 -4.03
CA PRO A 82 10.24 2.46 -5.48
C PRO A 82 10.63 1.09 -6.05
N ALA A 83 9.84 0.60 -7.01
CA ALA A 83 10.19 -0.60 -7.74
C ALA A 83 11.56 -0.36 -8.39
N ARG A 84 12.54 -1.20 -8.02
CA ARG A 84 13.87 -1.15 -8.64
C ARG A 84 13.66 -1.45 -10.11
N GLU A 85 13.84 -0.44 -10.96
CA GLU A 85 13.58 -0.57 -12.40
C GLU A 85 14.35 -1.77 -12.96
N PRO A 86 13.68 -2.73 -13.66
CA PRO A 86 14.42 -3.70 -14.44
C PRO A 86 15.13 -2.95 -15.57
N ARG A 87 16.42 -2.67 -15.38
CA ARG A 87 17.30 -2.01 -16.35
C ARG A 87 17.61 -2.93 -17.53
N HIS A 88 16.62 -3.31 -18.32
CA HIS A 88 16.84 -4.01 -19.59
C HIS A 88 15.93 -3.48 -20.70
N ARG A 89 16.08 -2.18 -21.01
CA ARG A 89 16.03 -1.74 -22.41
C ARG A 89 17.32 -2.21 -23.08
N VAL A 90 17.42 -3.51 -23.40
CA VAL A 90 18.34 -3.94 -24.44
C VAL A 90 17.85 -3.29 -25.72
N ALA A 91 18.48 -2.17 -26.06
CA ALA A 91 18.34 -1.54 -27.35
C ALA A 91 18.71 -2.59 -28.39
N TRP A 92 17.70 -3.17 -29.04
CA TRP A 92 17.92 -3.86 -30.28
C TRP A 92 18.38 -2.81 -31.28
N ALA A 93 19.70 -2.68 -31.39
CA ALA A 93 20.34 -2.02 -32.51
C ALA A 93 19.93 -2.79 -33.75
N HIS A 94 19.01 -2.25 -34.55
CA HIS A 94 18.76 -2.78 -35.88
C HIS A 94 19.99 -2.47 -36.74
N PRO A 95 20.74 -3.47 -37.23
CA PRO A 95 21.72 -3.21 -38.27
C PRO A 95 20.94 -2.89 -39.55
N ARG A 96 21.03 -1.64 -40.00
CA ARG A 96 20.61 -1.30 -41.37
C ARG A 96 21.65 -1.89 -42.32
N ALA A 97 21.37 -3.06 -42.86
CA ALA A 97 22.07 -3.55 -44.04
C ALA A 97 21.71 -2.62 -45.21
N ARG A 98 22.63 -1.74 -45.59
CA ARG A 98 22.65 -1.16 -46.94
C ARG A 98 23.15 -2.25 -47.88
N VAL A 99 22.34 -2.64 -48.84
CA VAL A 99 22.82 -3.31 -50.05
C VAL A 99 22.75 -2.28 -51.18
N ALA A 100 23.89 -2.15 -51.85
CA ALA A 100 24.15 -1.27 -52.98
C ALA A 100 23.56 -1.82 -54.28
#